data_AF-J2WDC3-F1
#
_entry.id   AF-J2WDC3-F1
#
_cell.length_a   1.000
_cell.length_b   1.000
_cell.length_c   1.000
_cell.angle_alpha   90.00
_cell.angle_beta   90.00
_cell.angle_gamma   90.00
#
_symmetry.space_group_name_H-M   'P 1'
#
loop_
_entity.id
_entity.type
_entity.pdbx_description
1 polymer ?
#
loop_
_entity_poly.entity_id
_entity_poly.type
_entity_poly.pdbx_seq_one_letter_code
_entity_poly.pdbx_strand_id
1 'polypeptide(L)'
;MLQLLDVPQLTADEILARVLHRDGLMLIIDKPAGLPVHRGPKGGANLEDSFGALCFGLPRPPVLAHRLDKDTSGCLVLGRHRKATASLGLLFKHGKIGKTYWTVVEGGPAEDEGTIDMPLGRLNAERGWWQKPDPEGQKAVTNWKVMGRGDGFTWLAMEPVTGRTHQLRVHSSATGWPIFGDNIYGNGPRFGEPKLHLHSREIVVPISRNKEPVRVVAPAPPHMHEKLRACGWNGE
;
A
#
# COMPACT_ATOMS: atom_id res chain seq x y z
N MET A 1 22.88 20.20 -12.65
CA MET A 1 23.06 19.69 -11.27
C MET A 1 21.66 19.43 -10.72
N LEU A 2 21.16 18.20 -10.86
CA LEU A 2 19.78 17.88 -10.50
C LEU A 2 19.61 18.02 -8.98
N GLN A 3 18.66 18.86 -8.56
CA GLN A 3 18.10 18.77 -7.22
C GLN A 3 17.55 17.35 -7.04
N LEU A 4 18.30 16.52 -6.33
CA LEU A 4 17.73 15.41 -5.58
C LEU A 4 16.66 16.07 -4.70
N LEU A 5 15.39 15.86 -5.02
CA LEU A 5 14.32 16.15 -4.08
C LEU A 5 14.62 15.24 -2.89
N ASP A 6 15.25 15.80 -1.86
CA ASP A 6 15.43 15.16 -0.56
C ASP A 6 14.04 14.71 -0.13
N VAL A 7 13.78 13.41 -0.17
CA VAL A 7 12.60 12.86 0.49
C VAL A 7 12.89 13.05 1.97
N PRO A 8 12.23 13.99 2.66
CA PRO A 8 12.64 14.33 4.02
C PRO A 8 12.39 13.11 4.91
N GLN A 9 13.40 12.75 5.67
CA GLN A 9 13.28 11.76 6.73
C GLN A 9 12.26 12.27 7.75
N LEU A 10 11.32 11.42 8.17
CA LEU A 10 10.35 11.85 9.19
C LEU A 10 11.06 12.08 10.52
N THR A 11 10.80 13.22 11.14
CA THR A 11 11.14 13.51 12.53
C THR A 11 10.41 12.56 13.48
N ALA A 12 10.85 12.54 14.75
CA ALA A 12 10.20 11.75 15.78
C ALA A 12 8.72 12.13 15.95
N ASP A 13 8.40 13.43 15.97
CA ASP A 13 7.04 13.91 16.14
C ASP A 13 6.16 13.56 14.94
N GLU A 14 6.68 13.67 13.71
CA GLU A 14 5.94 13.32 12.49
C GLU A 14 5.59 11.82 12.42
N ILE A 15 6.52 10.93 12.78
CA ILE A 15 6.21 9.49 12.77
C ILE A 15 5.30 9.09 13.93
N LEU A 16 5.42 9.74 15.10
CA LEU A 16 4.52 9.52 16.23
C LEU A 16 3.09 9.95 15.90
N ALA A 17 2.91 11.08 15.23
CA ALA A 17 1.61 11.59 14.79
C ALA A 17 0.92 10.66 13.76
N ARG A 18 1.67 9.75 13.14
CA ARG A 18 1.17 8.77 12.16
C ARG A 18 0.77 7.43 12.76
N VAL A 19 0.87 7.25 14.08
CA VAL A 19 0.44 6.00 14.72
C VAL A 19 -1.09 5.92 14.76
N LEU A 20 -1.64 4.95 14.04
CA LEU A 20 -3.09 4.68 13.97
C LEU A 20 -3.53 3.68 15.05
N HIS A 21 -2.65 2.75 15.42
CA HIS A 21 -2.92 1.75 16.45
C HIS A 21 -1.65 1.33 17.18
N ARG A 22 -1.78 1.06 18.48
CA ARG A 22 -0.71 0.55 19.34
C ARG A 22 -1.27 -0.39 20.40
N ASP A 23 -0.77 -1.61 20.42
CA ASP A 23 -0.97 -2.56 21.51
C ASP A 23 0.36 -3.24 21.90
N GLY A 24 0.33 -4.28 22.74
CA GLY A 24 1.55 -4.97 23.18
C GLY A 24 2.28 -5.76 22.09
N LEU A 25 1.61 -6.12 21.00
CA LEU A 25 2.13 -6.98 19.92
C LEU A 25 2.54 -6.18 18.69
N MET A 26 1.78 -5.16 18.31
CA MET A 26 1.95 -4.46 17.04
C MET A 26 1.71 -2.96 17.11
N LEU A 27 2.24 -2.28 16.09
CA LEU A 27 1.86 -0.93 15.71
C LEU A 27 1.27 -0.98 14.30
N ILE A 28 0.30 -0.11 14.04
CA ILE A 28 -0.15 0.19 12.68
C ILE A 28 0.02 1.69 12.49
N ILE A 29 0.75 2.08 11.45
CA ILE A 29 0.99 3.48 11.12
C ILE A 29 0.39 3.83 9.78
N ASP A 30 0.00 5.08 9.60
CA ASP A 30 -0.26 5.63 8.27
C ASP A 30 1.09 5.93 7.61
N LYS A 31 1.42 5.21 6.53
CA LYS A 31 2.62 5.46 5.74
C LYS A 31 2.34 6.60 4.73
N PRO A 32 3.19 7.64 4.65
CA PRO A 32 3.06 8.65 3.58
C PRO A 32 3.45 8.07 2.21
N ALA A 33 2.83 8.58 1.14
CA ALA A 33 3.29 8.32 -0.23
C ALA A 33 4.65 8.99 -0.47
N GLY A 34 5.50 8.37 -1.29
CA GLY A 34 6.78 8.92 -1.73
C GLY A 34 7.99 8.49 -0.88
N LEU A 35 7.78 7.93 0.31
CA LEU A 35 8.84 7.44 1.20
C LEU A 35 8.97 5.91 1.12
N PRO A 36 10.13 5.34 0.74
CA PRO A 36 10.35 3.90 0.78
C PRO A 36 10.25 3.37 2.20
N VAL A 37 9.72 2.16 2.39
CA VAL A 37 9.67 1.57 3.74
C VAL A 37 11.03 1.15 4.25
N HIS A 38 11.91 0.66 3.37
CA HIS A 38 13.24 0.14 3.70
C HIS A 38 14.28 0.70 2.73
N ARG A 39 15.55 0.66 3.14
CA ARG A 39 16.68 1.14 2.33
C ARG A 39 16.81 0.32 1.04
N GLY A 40 16.70 1.00 -0.10
CA GLY A 40 16.90 0.38 -1.42
C GLY A 40 18.38 0.25 -1.80
N PRO A 41 18.70 -0.43 -2.92
CA PRO A 41 20.09 -0.65 -3.36
C PRO A 41 20.88 0.63 -3.63
N LYS A 42 20.19 1.73 -3.95
CA LYS A 42 20.80 3.05 -4.20
C LYS A 42 20.92 3.91 -2.93
N GLY A 43 20.58 3.36 -1.76
CA GLY A 43 20.49 4.12 -0.51
C GLY A 43 19.30 5.08 -0.47
N GLY A 44 19.44 6.14 0.33
CA GLY A 44 18.44 7.20 0.52
C GLY A 44 17.58 7.06 1.78
N ALA A 45 16.80 8.11 2.04
CA ALA A 45 15.84 8.17 3.14
C ALA A 45 14.81 7.04 3.03
N ASN A 46 14.41 6.48 4.17
CA ASN A 46 13.44 5.41 4.26
C ASN A 46 12.75 5.43 5.63
N LEU A 47 11.58 4.84 5.73
CA LEU A 47 10.75 4.92 6.93
C LEU A 47 11.36 4.19 8.15
N GLU A 48 12.10 3.09 7.94
CA GLU A 48 12.76 2.36 9.03
C GLU A 48 13.75 3.23 9.82
N ASP A 49 14.42 4.19 9.16
CA ASP A 49 15.34 5.13 9.82
C ASP A 49 14.62 6.00 10.89
N SER A 50 13.29 6.14 10.85
CA SER A 50 12.49 6.85 11.85
C SER A 50 11.90 5.95 12.95
N PHE A 51 12.03 4.62 12.85
CA PHE A 51 11.39 3.68 13.81
C PHE A 51 11.95 3.76 15.23
N GLY A 52 13.10 4.39 15.45
CA GLY A 52 13.65 4.63 16.79
C GLY A 52 12.67 5.37 17.71
N ALA A 53 11.86 6.29 17.16
CA ALA A 53 10.84 7.02 17.92
C ALA A 53 9.64 6.15 18.32
N LEU A 54 9.45 5.00 17.68
CA LEU A 54 8.30 4.11 17.88
C LEU A 54 8.55 3.00 18.92
N CYS A 55 9.60 3.10 19.74
CA CYS A 55 9.93 2.10 20.75
C CYS A 55 8.85 1.96 21.84
N PHE A 56 8.27 3.09 22.29
CA PHE A 56 7.27 3.14 23.35
C PHE A 56 7.64 2.29 24.58
N GLY A 57 8.85 2.50 25.09
CA GLY A 57 9.39 1.82 26.28
C GLY A 57 10.01 0.43 26.03
N LEU A 58 9.99 -0.09 24.80
CA LEU A 58 10.70 -1.33 24.46
C LEU A 58 12.18 -1.05 24.11
N PRO A 59 13.09 -2.01 24.34
CA PRO A 59 14.53 -1.81 24.14
C PRO A 59 14.95 -1.79 22.66
N ARG A 60 14.05 -2.14 21.74
CA ARG A 60 14.32 -2.17 20.30
C ARG A 60 13.16 -1.54 19.54
N PRO A 61 13.43 -0.89 18.41
CA PRO A 61 12.38 -0.38 17.54
C PRO A 61 11.52 -1.53 16.99
N PRO A 62 10.27 -1.23 16.60
CA PRO A 62 9.41 -2.19 15.90
C PRO A 62 10.01 -2.55 14.53
N VAL A 63 9.58 -3.68 13.96
CA VAL A 63 10.08 -4.20 12.67
C VAL A 63 8.92 -4.42 11.70
N LEU A 64 9.14 -4.18 10.41
CA LEU A 64 8.16 -4.40 9.34
C LEU A 64 7.58 -5.83 9.38
N ALA A 65 6.25 -5.94 9.43
CA ALA A 65 5.55 -7.22 9.21
C ALA A 65 5.25 -7.47 7.72
N HIS A 66 5.09 -6.39 6.96
CA HIS A 66 4.96 -6.38 5.51
C HIS A 66 5.52 -5.07 4.95
N ARG A 67 5.43 -4.91 3.63
CA ARG A 67 5.91 -3.72 2.93
C ARG A 67 4.80 -3.14 2.06
N LEU A 68 4.86 -1.83 1.85
CA LEU A 68 4.14 -1.11 0.81
C LEU A 68 5.18 -0.53 -0.17
N ASP A 69 4.78 -0.33 -1.43
CA ASP A 69 5.62 0.34 -2.41
C ASP A 69 5.92 1.78 -1.97
N LYS A 70 6.97 2.39 -2.53
CA LYS A 70 7.39 3.76 -2.20
C LYS A 70 6.22 4.75 -2.25
N ASP A 71 5.48 4.72 -3.34
CA ASP A 71 4.42 5.70 -3.62
C ASP A 71 3.04 5.26 -3.11
N THR A 72 2.90 4.02 -2.62
CA THR A 72 1.69 3.57 -1.92
C THR A 72 1.66 4.13 -0.50
N SER A 73 0.52 4.70 -0.10
CA SER A 73 0.28 5.23 1.26
C SER A 73 -0.60 4.31 2.10
N GLY A 74 -0.84 4.64 3.37
CA GLY A 74 -1.84 3.99 4.23
C GLY A 74 -1.28 2.99 5.24
N CYS A 75 -2.14 2.09 5.73
CA CYS A 75 -1.85 1.17 6.83
C CYS A 75 -0.59 0.32 6.58
N LEU A 76 0.42 0.50 7.43
CA LEU A 76 1.63 -0.32 7.50
C LEU A 76 1.75 -0.96 8.89
N VAL A 77 1.78 -2.30 8.92
CA VAL A 77 1.85 -3.08 10.17
C VAL A 77 3.30 -3.34 10.56
N LEU A 78 3.63 -3.03 11.82
CA LEU A 78 4.92 -3.28 12.43
C LEU A 78 4.76 -4.21 13.64
N GLY A 79 5.61 -5.22 13.76
CA GLY A 79 5.70 -6.04 14.97
C GLY A 79 6.58 -5.37 16.02
N ARG A 80 6.08 -5.25 17.25
CA ARG A 80 6.81 -4.58 18.35
C ARG A 80 7.96 -5.39 18.93
N HIS A 81 7.94 -6.70 18.71
CA HIS A 81 8.98 -7.62 19.17
C HIS A 81 9.04 -8.86 18.29
N ARG A 82 10.18 -9.57 18.33
CA ARG A 82 10.48 -10.74 17.45
C ARG A 82 9.35 -11.76 17.34
N LYS A 83 8.75 -12.17 18.47
CA LYS A 83 7.64 -13.13 18.47
C LYS A 83 6.40 -12.59 17.71
N ALA A 84 6.02 -11.33 17.93
CA ALA A 84 4.89 -10.72 17.24
C ALA A 84 5.18 -10.55 15.75
N THR A 85 6.38 -10.10 15.37
CA THR A 85 6.79 -9.99 13.97
C THR A 85 6.70 -11.33 13.25
N ALA A 86 7.15 -12.42 13.87
CA ALA A 86 7.05 -13.76 13.30
C ALA A 86 5.59 -14.20 13.10
N SER A 87 4.72 -14.00 14.10
CA SER A 87 3.30 -14.30 14.00
C SER A 87 2.60 -13.49 12.91
N LEU A 88 2.86 -12.18 12.85
CA LEU A 88 2.32 -11.30 11.80
C LEU A 88 2.80 -11.73 10.42
N GLY A 89 4.09 -12.06 10.27
CA GLY A 89 4.66 -12.54 9.01
C GLY A 89 3.98 -13.81 8.51
N LEU A 90 3.64 -14.75 9.40
CA LEU A 90 2.85 -15.94 9.04
C LEU A 90 1.43 -15.59 8.58
N LEU A 91 0.76 -14.63 9.23
CA LEU A 91 -0.58 -14.19 8.80
C LEU A 91 -0.53 -13.59 7.39
N PHE A 92 0.46 -12.75 7.08
CA PHE A 92 0.66 -12.23 5.72
C PHE A 92 0.98 -13.35 4.72
N LYS A 93 1.91 -14.25 5.06
CA LYS A 93 2.32 -15.38 4.21
C LYS A 93 1.14 -16.27 3.85
N HIS A 94 0.22 -16.50 4.79
CA HIS A 94 -0.95 -17.37 4.60
C HIS A 94 -2.22 -16.62 4.15
N GLY A 95 -2.12 -15.34 3.78
CA GLY A 95 -3.26 -14.56 3.28
C GLY A 95 -4.37 -14.36 4.32
N LYS A 96 -4.04 -14.38 5.62
CA LYS A 96 -5.01 -14.22 6.72
C LYS A 96 -5.25 -12.77 7.12
N ILE A 97 -4.47 -11.83 6.59
CA ILE A 97 -4.66 -10.40 6.79
C ILE A 97 -5.68 -9.89 5.77
N GLY A 98 -6.79 -9.34 6.26
CA GLY A 98 -7.74 -8.59 5.44
C GLY A 98 -7.11 -7.26 5.04
N LYS A 99 -7.20 -6.90 3.77
CA LYS A 99 -6.56 -5.70 3.22
C LYS A 99 -7.51 -5.08 2.20
N THR A 100 -7.84 -3.81 2.39
CA THR A 100 -8.63 -3.05 1.42
C THR A 100 -7.83 -1.83 1.01
N TYR A 101 -7.66 -1.68 -0.30
CA TYR A 101 -6.95 -0.57 -0.91
C TYR A 101 -7.96 0.32 -1.63
N TRP A 102 -7.88 1.63 -1.42
CA TRP A 102 -8.55 2.57 -2.29
C TRP A 102 -7.63 2.93 -3.45
N THR A 103 -8.20 2.95 -4.64
CA THR A 103 -7.53 3.41 -5.84
C THR A 103 -8.44 4.30 -6.66
N VAL A 104 -7.87 5.26 -7.39
CA VAL A 104 -8.57 5.93 -8.48
C VAL A 104 -7.91 5.54 -9.79
N VAL A 105 -8.72 5.08 -10.74
CA VAL A 105 -8.28 4.55 -12.03
C VAL A 105 -8.82 5.40 -13.17
N GLU A 106 -8.06 5.48 -14.26
CA GLU A 106 -8.49 6.12 -15.51
C GLU A 106 -9.53 5.23 -16.20
N GLY A 107 -10.69 5.79 -16.56
CA GLY A 107 -11.84 5.01 -16.99
C GLY A 107 -12.36 4.12 -15.85
N GLY A 108 -12.53 2.83 -16.12
CA GLY A 108 -12.89 1.83 -15.11
C GLY A 108 -13.77 0.71 -15.66
N PRO A 109 -14.06 -0.31 -14.84
CA PRO A 109 -14.96 -1.40 -15.22
C PRO A 109 -16.42 -0.90 -15.37
N ALA A 110 -17.17 -1.56 -16.26
CA ALA A 110 -18.59 -1.30 -16.44
C ALA A 110 -19.41 -1.89 -15.29
N GLU A 111 -18.98 -3.04 -14.76
CA GLU A 111 -19.59 -3.74 -13.64
C GLU A 111 -19.24 -3.06 -12.30
N ASP A 112 -20.06 -3.29 -11.28
CA ASP A 112 -19.90 -2.67 -9.96
C ASP A 112 -18.95 -3.44 -9.03
N GLU A 113 -18.68 -4.72 -9.31
CA GLU A 113 -17.72 -5.54 -8.58
C GLU A 113 -17.23 -6.69 -9.45
N GLY A 114 -16.08 -7.27 -9.07
CA GLY A 114 -15.53 -8.41 -9.79
C GLY A 114 -14.21 -8.91 -9.22
N THR A 115 -13.59 -9.82 -9.96
CA THR A 115 -12.30 -10.43 -9.61
C THR A 115 -11.37 -10.40 -10.82
N ILE A 116 -10.13 -9.98 -10.59
CA ILE A 116 -9.02 -10.14 -11.52
C ILE A 116 -8.20 -11.34 -11.05
N ASP A 117 -8.27 -12.45 -11.79
CA ASP A 117 -7.40 -13.61 -11.63
C ASP A 117 -6.44 -13.67 -12.81
N MET A 118 -5.26 -13.10 -12.61
CA MET A 118 -4.26 -12.95 -13.66
C MET A 118 -2.88 -13.16 -13.04
N PRO A 119 -2.23 -14.32 -13.27
CA PRO A 119 -0.91 -14.61 -12.72
C PRO A 119 0.13 -13.60 -13.21
N LEU A 120 1.13 -13.33 -12.36
CA LEU A 120 2.13 -12.29 -12.58
C LEU A 120 3.56 -12.85 -12.56
N GLY A 121 4.34 -12.42 -13.54
CA GLY A 121 5.77 -12.73 -13.68
C GLY A 121 6.62 -11.47 -13.69
N ARG A 122 7.94 -11.62 -13.58
CA ARG A 122 8.86 -10.49 -13.75
C ARG A 122 8.82 -10.01 -15.20
N LEU A 123 8.82 -8.70 -15.39
CA LEU A 123 8.95 -8.10 -16.73
C LEU A 123 10.31 -8.43 -17.35
N ASN A 124 11.37 -8.34 -16.55
CA ASN A 124 12.71 -8.76 -16.92
C ASN A 124 13.28 -9.60 -15.77
N ALA A 125 13.69 -10.84 -16.06
CA ALA A 125 14.19 -11.77 -15.04
C ALA A 125 15.50 -11.30 -14.39
N GLU A 126 16.35 -10.63 -15.17
CA GLU A 126 17.71 -10.21 -14.80
C GLU A 126 17.77 -8.80 -14.20
N ARG A 127 16.74 -7.97 -14.41
CA ARG A 127 16.75 -6.55 -14.03
C ARG A 127 15.41 -6.07 -13.48
N GLY A 128 15.49 -5.37 -12.35
CA GLY A 128 14.35 -4.69 -11.74
C GLY A 128 13.37 -5.63 -11.04
N TRP A 129 12.31 -5.06 -10.50
CA TRP A 129 11.25 -5.77 -9.78
C TRP A 129 9.87 -5.51 -10.40
N TRP A 130 9.83 -4.93 -11.59
CA TRP A 130 8.59 -4.67 -12.31
C TRP A 130 7.97 -5.99 -12.76
N GLN A 131 6.66 -6.12 -12.58
CA GLN A 131 5.89 -7.29 -12.98
C GLN A 131 5.11 -7.05 -14.29
N LYS A 132 4.64 -8.13 -14.90
CA LYS A 132 3.73 -8.17 -16.04
C LYS A 132 2.72 -9.33 -15.87
N PRO A 133 1.58 -9.31 -16.57
CA PRO A 133 0.77 -10.51 -16.78
C PRO A 133 1.62 -11.62 -17.39
N ASP A 134 1.53 -12.82 -16.82
CA ASP A 134 2.32 -13.96 -17.24
C ASP A 134 1.58 -15.25 -16.87
N PRO A 135 1.05 -16.03 -17.84
CA PRO A 135 0.36 -17.28 -17.57
C PRO A 135 1.20 -18.32 -16.80
N GLU A 136 2.53 -18.28 -16.95
CA GLU A 136 3.46 -19.14 -16.21
C GLU A 136 3.94 -18.51 -14.90
N GLY A 137 3.46 -17.30 -14.60
CA GLY A 137 3.80 -16.53 -13.43
C GLY A 137 3.19 -17.05 -12.13
N GLN A 138 3.43 -16.30 -11.05
CA GLN A 138 2.85 -16.60 -9.75
C GLN A 138 1.37 -16.23 -9.74
N LYS A 139 0.51 -17.12 -9.24
CA LYS A 139 -0.91 -16.85 -9.03
C LYS A 139 -1.11 -15.51 -8.32
N ALA A 140 -1.94 -14.66 -8.91
CA ALA A 140 -2.29 -13.36 -8.37
C ALA A 140 -3.78 -13.07 -8.57
N VAL A 141 -4.49 -12.83 -7.46
CA VAL A 141 -5.94 -12.63 -7.43
C VAL A 141 -6.28 -11.37 -6.63
N THR A 142 -7.12 -10.52 -7.22
CA THR A 142 -7.60 -9.27 -6.63
C THR A 142 -9.10 -9.16 -6.82
N ASN A 143 -9.86 -9.07 -5.73
CA ASN A 143 -11.26 -8.67 -5.80
C ASN A 143 -11.35 -7.15 -5.83
N TRP A 144 -12.41 -6.61 -6.42
CA TRP A 144 -12.63 -5.17 -6.45
C TRP A 144 -14.11 -4.84 -6.42
N LYS A 145 -14.41 -3.64 -5.94
CA LYS A 145 -15.73 -3.03 -5.92
C LYS A 145 -15.64 -1.57 -6.30
N VAL A 146 -16.58 -1.10 -7.11
CA VAL A 146 -16.74 0.30 -7.46
C VAL A 146 -17.39 1.03 -6.29
N MET A 147 -16.71 2.10 -5.87
CA MET A 147 -17.16 2.97 -4.79
C MET A 147 -17.78 4.25 -5.36
N GLY A 148 -17.38 4.65 -6.57
CA GLY A 148 -18.02 5.72 -7.33
C GLY A 148 -17.33 5.98 -8.66
N ARG A 149 -18.03 6.66 -9.57
CA ARG A 149 -17.59 6.99 -10.93
C ARG A 149 -17.84 8.46 -11.20
N GLY A 150 -16.92 9.14 -11.89
CA GLY A 150 -17.09 10.54 -12.28
C GLY A 150 -15.89 11.10 -13.04
N ASP A 151 -16.14 12.07 -13.93
CA ASP A 151 -15.14 12.76 -14.74
C ASP A 151 -14.17 11.84 -15.53
N GLY A 152 -14.65 10.69 -15.98
CA GLY A 152 -13.84 9.70 -16.69
C GLY A 152 -12.89 8.90 -15.78
N PHE A 153 -13.09 8.95 -14.46
CA PHE A 153 -12.38 8.16 -13.46
C PHE A 153 -13.32 7.25 -12.69
N THR A 154 -12.75 6.21 -12.09
CA THR A 154 -13.46 5.32 -11.17
C THR A 154 -12.68 5.17 -9.88
N TRP A 155 -13.34 5.36 -8.75
CA TRP A 155 -12.83 5.02 -7.44
C TRP A 155 -13.20 3.58 -7.10
N LEU A 156 -12.18 2.75 -6.84
CA LEU A 156 -12.34 1.34 -6.48
C LEU A 156 -11.84 1.08 -5.07
N ALA A 157 -12.53 0.17 -4.39
CA ALA A 157 -11.97 -0.61 -3.29
C ALA A 157 -11.44 -1.93 -3.84
N MET A 158 -10.14 -2.19 -3.69
CA MET A 158 -9.48 -3.42 -4.14
C MET A 158 -9.00 -4.25 -2.95
N GLU A 159 -9.26 -5.55 -2.99
CA GLU A 159 -8.93 -6.51 -1.96
C GLU A 159 -8.02 -7.61 -2.52
N PRO A 160 -6.69 -7.45 -2.39
CA PRO A 160 -5.75 -8.45 -2.87
C PRO A 160 -5.80 -9.72 -1.99
N VAL A 161 -6.28 -10.81 -2.60
CA VAL A 161 -6.30 -12.16 -2.01
C VAL A 161 -4.87 -12.70 -1.89
N THR A 162 -4.06 -12.44 -2.90
CA THR A 162 -2.61 -12.69 -2.91
C THR A 162 -1.82 -11.39 -2.74
N GLY A 163 -0.53 -11.45 -2.41
CA GLY A 163 0.32 -10.26 -2.22
C GLY A 163 1.57 -10.25 -3.11
N ARG A 164 1.42 -10.16 -4.43
CA ARG A 164 2.56 -10.06 -5.36
C ARG A 164 3.05 -8.61 -5.49
N THR A 165 4.34 -8.45 -5.82
CA THR A 165 4.94 -7.13 -6.08
C THR A 165 4.12 -6.39 -7.12
N HIS A 166 3.77 -5.12 -6.85
CA HIS A 166 2.99 -4.27 -7.76
C HIS A 166 1.64 -4.86 -8.22
N GLN A 167 1.08 -5.88 -7.55
CA GLN A 167 -0.07 -6.65 -8.04
C GLN A 167 -1.25 -5.77 -8.48
N LEU A 168 -1.72 -4.88 -7.61
CA LEU A 168 -2.88 -4.01 -7.89
C LEU A 168 -2.63 -3.09 -9.09
N ARG A 169 -1.39 -2.58 -9.20
CA ARG A 169 -0.97 -1.68 -10.27
C ARG A 169 -0.97 -2.39 -11.62
N VAL A 170 -0.38 -3.59 -11.68
CA VAL A 170 -0.33 -4.39 -12.91
C VAL A 170 -1.71 -4.91 -13.29
N HIS A 171 -2.49 -5.39 -12.32
CA HIS A 171 -3.86 -5.84 -12.56
C HIS A 171 -4.71 -4.73 -13.18
N SER A 172 -4.73 -3.54 -12.57
CA SER A 172 -5.53 -2.41 -13.07
C SER A 172 -5.09 -1.98 -14.48
N SER A 173 -3.77 -1.92 -14.72
CA SER A 173 -3.21 -1.60 -16.04
C SER A 173 -3.58 -2.64 -17.11
N ALA A 174 -3.44 -3.93 -16.78
CA ALA A 174 -3.70 -5.03 -17.71
C ALA A 174 -5.18 -5.17 -18.08
N THR A 175 -6.09 -4.71 -17.23
CA THR A 175 -7.53 -4.65 -17.52
C THR A 175 -7.95 -3.38 -18.25
N GLY A 176 -7.00 -2.49 -18.60
CA GLY A 176 -7.26 -1.29 -19.40
C GLY A 176 -7.65 -0.05 -18.59
N TRP A 177 -7.59 -0.10 -17.27
CA TRP A 177 -7.92 1.01 -16.37
C TRP A 177 -6.75 1.25 -15.40
N PRO A 178 -5.62 1.82 -15.86
CA PRO A 178 -4.46 2.04 -15.02
C PRO A 178 -4.76 2.97 -13.85
N ILE A 179 -4.04 2.77 -12.74
CA ILE A 179 -4.14 3.64 -11.56
C ILE A 179 -3.64 5.05 -11.93
N PHE A 180 -4.44 6.07 -11.59
CA PHE A 180 -4.09 7.45 -11.86
C PHE A 180 -2.81 7.86 -11.14
N GLY A 181 -1.90 8.54 -11.85
CA GLY A 181 -0.58 8.90 -11.34
C GLY A 181 0.42 7.72 -11.22
N ASP A 182 0.09 6.54 -11.74
CA ASP A 182 1.05 5.44 -11.84
C ASP A 182 2.07 5.71 -12.97
N ASN A 183 3.33 5.89 -12.58
CA ASN A 183 4.44 6.21 -13.49
C ASN A 183 5.19 5.00 -14.07
N ILE A 184 4.76 3.77 -13.72
CA ILE A 184 5.36 2.53 -14.25
C ILE A 184 4.36 1.82 -15.17
N TYR A 185 3.10 1.72 -14.75
CA TYR A 185 2.08 0.93 -15.43
C TYR A 185 0.92 1.78 -15.99
N GLY A 186 0.96 3.10 -15.78
CA GLY A 186 -0.04 4.03 -16.26
C GLY A 186 0.59 5.21 -16.97
N ASN A 187 -0.18 6.30 -17.03
CA ASN A 187 0.17 7.53 -17.75
C ASN A 187 0.76 8.61 -16.82
N GLY A 188 1.11 8.25 -15.58
CA GLY A 188 1.60 9.18 -14.57
C GLY A 188 3.03 9.67 -14.84
N PRO A 189 3.38 10.88 -14.37
CA PRO A 189 4.72 11.41 -14.53
C PRO A 189 5.72 10.71 -13.61
N ARG A 190 6.98 10.61 -14.04
CA ARG A 190 8.04 10.00 -13.23
C ARG A 190 8.30 10.74 -11.91
N PHE A 191 8.16 12.05 -11.92
CA PHE A 191 8.37 12.95 -10.79
C PHE A 191 7.29 14.04 -10.79
N GLY A 192 6.95 14.56 -9.61
CA GLY A 192 5.93 15.60 -9.46
C GLY A 192 4.52 15.03 -9.29
N GLU A 193 3.53 15.82 -9.68
CA GLU A 193 2.10 15.49 -9.59
C GLU A 193 1.53 15.16 -10.99
N PRO A 194 0.50 14.32 -11.10
CA PRO A 194 -0.16 13.61 -10.00
C PRO A 194 0.67 12.45 -9.45
N LYS A 195 0.69 12.28 -8.12
CA LYS A 195 1.22 11.08 -7.44
C LYS A 195 0.32 9.86 -7.63
N LEU A 196 0.86 8.67 -7.33
CA LEU A 196 0.12 7.41 -7.37
C LEU A 196 -1.13 7.43 -6.49
N HIS A 197 -2.30 7.18 -7.08
CA HIS A 197 -3.58 7.07 -6.40
C HIS A 197 -3.82 5.65 -5.89
N LEU A 198 -2.92 5.13 -5.05
CA LEU A 198 -3.05 3.82 -4.40
C LEU A 198 -2.79 3.95 -2.89
N HIS A 199 -3.82 3.63 -2.10
CA HIS A 199 -3.83 3.82 -0.66
C HIS A 199 -4.31 2.55 0.05
N SER A 200 -3.49 2.04 0.97
CA SER A 200 -3.85 0.93 1.87
C SER A 200 -4.82 1.43 2.94
N ARG A 201 -6.10 1.55 2.56
CA ARG A 201 -7.17 2.17 3.36
C ARG A 201 -7.45 1.42 4.65
N GLU A 202 -7.60 0.10 4.59
CA GLU A 202 -7.96 -0.70 5.77
C GLU A 202 -7.08 -1.95 5.89
N ILE A 203 -6.76 -2.29 7.13
CA ILE A 203 -6.16 -3.57 7.48
C ILE A 203 -6.89 -4.24 8.64
N VAL A 204 -7.11 -5.55 8.51
CA VAL A 204 -7.74 -6.39 9.52
C VAL A 204 -6.77 -7.50 9.93
N VAL A 205 -6.35 -7.49 11.20
CA VAL A 205 -5.29 -8.34 11.73
C VAL A 205 -5.84 -9.31 12.79
N PRO A 206 -6.07 -10.59 12.44
CA PRO A 206 -6.55 -11.61 13.38
C PRO A 206 -5.38 -12.27 14.14
N ILE A 207 -4.60 -11.48 14.90
CA ILE A 207 -3.38 -11.99 15.57
C ILE A 207 -3.66 -12.84 16.80
N SER A 208 -4.78 -12.61 17.48
CA SER A 208 -5.22 -13.40 18.62
C SER A 208 -6.38 -14.29 18.21
N ARG A 209 -6.35 -15.57 18.60
CA ARG A 209 -7.46 -16.51 18.34
C ARG A 209 -8.67 -16.28 19.23
N ASN A 210 -8.49 -15.61 20.37
CA ASN A 210 -9.51 -15.45 21.42
C ASN A 210 -10.01 -14.00 21.53
N LYS A 211 -9.63 -13.12 20.60
CA LYS A 211 -10.07 -11.72 20.56
C LYS A 211 -10.54 -11.40 19.16
N GLU A 212 -11.39 -10.38 19.07
CA GLU A 212 -11.77 -9.80 17.79
C GLU A 212 -10.54 -9.35 17.00
N PRO A 213 -10.55 -9.51 15.66
CA PRO A 213 -9.50 -8.98 14.81
C PRO A 213 -9.34 -7.47 15.00
N VAL A 214 -8.09 -7.00 15.07
CA VAL A 214 -7.82 -5.57 15.12
C VAL A 214 -8.06 -4.99 13.73
N ARG A 215 -9.01 -4.05 13.63
CA ARG A 215 -9.37 -3.34 12.40
C ARG A 215 -8.89 -1.90 12.49
N VAL A 216 -8.13 -1.45 11.50
CA VAL A 216 -7.58 -0.09 11.44
C VAL A 216 -7.78 0.48 10.04
N VAL A 217 -8.29 1.72 10.00
CA VAL A 217 -8.53 2.49 8.78
C VAL A 217 -7.58 3.69 8.77
N ALA A 218 -6.81 3.85 7.70
CA ALA A 218 -5.99 5.03 7.44
C ALA A 218 -6.82 6.11 6.72
N PRO A 219 -6.69 7.40 7.06
CA PRO A 219 -7.35 8.48 6.33
C PRO A 219 -6.86 8.53 4.88
N ALA A 220 -7.76 8.80 3.93
CA ALA A 220 -7.37 9.00 2.54
C ALA A 220 -6.36 10.16 2.45
N PRO A 221 -5.24 10.00 1.72
CA PRO A 221 -4.18 11.00 1.71
C PRO A 221 -4.61 12.23 0.89
N PRO A 222 -4.16 13.44 1.24
CA PRO A 222 -4.60 14.68 0.57
C PRO A 222 -4.45 14.67 -0.95
N HIS A 223 -3.40 14.05 -1.50
CA HIS A 223 -3.16 14.01 -2.94
C HIS A 223 -4.22 13.23 -3.73
N MET A 224 -5.02 12.38 -3.07
CA MET A 224 -6.11 11.64 -3.70
C MET A 224 -7.47 12.35 -3.60
N HIS A 225 -7.60 13.38 -2.76
CA HIS A 225 -8.89 13.95 -2.38
C HIS A 225 -9.66 14.54 -3.56
N GLU A 226 -8.97 15.22 -4.50
CA GLU A 226 -9.61 15.81 -5.67
C GLU A 226 -10.30 14.74 -6.52
N LYS A 227 -9.56 13.68 -6.89
CA LYS A 227 -10.08 12.61 -7.75
C LYS A 227 -11.07 11.69 -7.05
N LEU A 228 -10.89 11.45 -5.74
CA LEU A 228 -11.91 10.76 -4.94
C LEU A 228 -13.23 11.56 -4.92
N ARG A 229 -13.17 12.89 -4.71
CA ARG A 229 -14.36 13.76 -4.72
C ARG A 229 -15.02 13.81 -6.09
N ALA A 230 -14.25 13.86 -7.17
CA ALA A 230 -14.79 13.74 -8.54
C ALA A 230 -15.56 12.43 -8.75
N CYS A 231 -15.17 11.35 -8.05
CA CYS A 231 -15.87 10.07 -8.06
C CYS A 231 -16.97 9.95 -6.97
N GLY A 232 -17.32 11.03 -6.26
CA GLY A 232 -18.41 11.03 -5.28
C GLY A 232 -18.02 10.75 -3.82
N TRP A 233 -16.72 10.70 -3.48
CA TRP A 233 -16.30 10.64 -2.07
C TRP A 233 -16.67 11.94 -1.32
N ASN A 234 -17.30 11.80 -0.15
CA ASN A 234 -17.82 12.93 0.64
C ASN A 234 -16.85 13.44 1.71
N GLY A 235 -15.69 12.81 1.90
CA GLY A 235 -14.70 13.18 2.91
C GLY A 235 -14.60 12.24 4.11
N GLU A 236 -15.42 11.17 4.17
CA GLU A 236 -15.44 10.17 5.25
C GLU A 236 -14.77 8.84 4.86
#